data_AF-A0A936LUR9-F1
#
_entry.id   AF-A0A936LUR9-F1
#
_cell.length_a   1.000
_cell.length_b   1.000
_cell.length_c   1.000
_cell.angle_alpha   90.00
_cell.angle_beta   90.00
_cell.angle_gamma   90.00
#
_symmetry.space_group_name_H-M   'P 1'
#
loop_
_entity.id
_entity.type
_entity.pdbx_description
1 polymer ?
#
loop_
_entity_poly.entity_id
_entity_poly.type
_entity_poly.pdbx_seq_one_letter_code
_entity_poly.pdbx_strand_id
1 'polypeptide(L)'
;MSINQFLLTGLTALGMATTALADGRNPGSLLLFPEFDNRTMNVTLLTVTNTNSDFTPNGTGFNGSVKIEFVYIGKYAQGGAELDCLEFNREHLLTPNDTLTLLTSAHNPGQEQGFVYAFAKNPQTGAAIVFNHLIGNLVTLNGLWSLDYSMNPVSFLGHRFRCRHGDQTPTATATATSTAWSTRTSRTRSTSRASWVRAVPSRAS
;
A
#
# COMPACT_ATOMS: atom_id res chain seq x y z
N MET A 1 -1.72 -63.74 31.43
CA MET A 1 -0.99 -62.56 30.92
C MET A 1 -1.75 -62.04 29.72
N SER A 2 -2.35 -60.85 29.82
CA SER A 2 -2.94 -60.12 28.70
C SER A 2 -2.98 -58.65 29.09
N ILE A 3 -2.11 -57.86 28.46
CA ILE A 3 -2.13 -56.41 28.43
C ILE A 3 -2.47 -56.03 26.98
N ASN A 4 -3.18 -54.91 26.81
CA ASN A 4 -3.47 -54.14 25.58
C ASN A 4 -5.00 -54.03 25.37
N GLN A 5 -5.60 -52.87 25.09
CA GLN A 5 -5.13 -51.66 24.40
C GLN A 5 -5.83 -50.43 25.01
N PHE A 6 -5.09 -49.36 25.32
CA PHE A 6 -5.67 -48.03 25.53
C PHE A 6 -5.69 -47.29 24.19
N LEU A 7 -6.88 -47.05 23.65
CA LEU A 7 -7.08 -46.19 22.49
C LEU A 7 -6.98 -44.73 22.96
N LEU A 8 -5.89 -44.05 22.59
CA LEU A 8 -5.81 -42.59 22.64
C LEU A 8 -6.59 -42.02 21.44
N THR A 9 -7.82 -41.58 21.68
CA THR A 9 -8.55 -40.71 20.77
C THR A 9 -7.95 -39.31 20.84
N GLY A 10 -7.16 -38.94 19.83
CA GLY A 10 -6.59 -37.61 19.67
C GLY A 10 -7.67 -36.58 19.33
N LEU A 11 -7.77 -35.53 20.16
CA LEU A 11 -8.65 -34.40 19.96
C LEU A 11 -7.96 -33.40 19.03
N THR A 12 -8.31 -33.38 17.74
CA THR A 12 -7.88 -32.32 16.82
C THR A 12 -8.75 -31.08 17.05
N ALA A 13 -8.29 -30.16 17.90
CA ALA A 13 -8.89 -28.84 18.00
C ALA A 13 -8.54 -28.04 16.73
N LEU A 14 -9.52 -27.91 15.83
CA LEU A 14 -9.49 -26.92 14.75
C LEU A 14 -9.57 -25.53 15.40
N GLY A 15 -8.43 -24.84 15.44
CA GLY A 15 -8.35 -23.45 15.86
C GLY A 15 -9.23 -22.59 14.95
N MET A 16 -10.35 -22.12 15.49
CA MET A 16 -11.19 -21.12 14.83
C MET A 16 -10.38 -19.83 14.77
N ALA A 17 -9.85 -19.49 13.60
CA ALA A 17 -9.26 -18.19 13.36
C ALA A 17 -10.36 -17.14 13.58
N THR A 18 -10.21 -16.31 14.61
CA THR A 18 -11.09 -15.18 14.85
C THR A 18 -11.04 -14.29 13.61
N THR A 19 -12.19 -14.04 13.01
CA THR A 19 -12.31 -12.96 12.02
C THR A 19 -11.92 -11.68 12.74
N ALA A 20 -10.81 -11.06 12.33
CA ALA A 20 -10.47 -9.73 12.79
C ALA A 20 -11.61 -8.80 12.34
N LEU A 21 -12.51 -8.44 13.26
CA LEU A 21 -13.53 -7.43 13.03
C LEU A 21 -12.78 -6.11 12.80
N ALA A 22 -12.69 -5.71 11.54
CA ALA A 22 -12.13 -4.44 11.11
C ALA A 22 -13.13 -3.31 11.39
N ASP A 23 -13.32 -2.97 12.68
CA ASP A 23 -14.09 -1.78 13.04
C ASP A 23 -13.24 -0.54 12.71
N GLY A 24 -13.43 0.01 11.51
CA GLY A 24 -12.76 1.24 11.04
C GLY A 24 -11.47 1.08 10.22
N ARG A 25 -11.12 -0.13 9.75
CA ARG A 25 -9.98 -0.33 8.83
C ARG A 25 -10.47 -0.66 7.42
N ASN A 26 -10.31 0.29 6.50
CA ASN A 26 -10.71 0.15 5.10
C ASN A 26 -9.75 -0.80 4.35
N PRO A 27 -10.22 -1.94 3.84
CA PRO A 27 -9.38 -2.84 3.07
C PRO A 27 -8.90 -2.18 1.76
N GLY A 28 -7.67 -2.47 1.36
CA GLY A 28 -7.06 -1.94 0.15
C GLY A 28 -6.05 -2.91 -0.45
N SER A 29 -5.55 -2.56 -1.64
CA SER A 29 -4.43 -3.26 -2.29
C SER A 29 -3.09 -2.60 -1.99
N LEU A 30 -3.11 -1.31 -1.64
CA LEU A 30 -1.96 -0.52 -1.22
C LEU A 30 -2.32 0.23 0.07
N LEU A 31 -1.42 0.16 1.05
CA LEU A 31 -1.52 0.82 2.34
C LEU A 31 -0.36 1.81 2.46
N LEU A 32 -0.65 3.09 2.67
CA LEU A 32 0.35 4.11 2.97
C LEU A 32 0.33 4.41 4.47
N PHE A 33 1.47 4.20 5.11
CA PHE A 33 1.73 4.58 6.49
C PHE A 33 2.51 5.90 6.49
N PRO A 34 1.89 7.01 6.95
CA PRO A 34 2.47 8.34 6.82
C PRO A 34 3.81 8.54 7.52
N GLU A 35 4.09 7.77 8.58
CA GLU A 35 5.28 7.95 9.38
C GLU A 35 5.75 6.63 10.01
N PHE A 36 7.04 6.38 9.97
CA PHE A 36 7.73 5.50 10.91
C PHE A 36 8.85 6.29 11.62
N ASP A 37 9.10 5.95 12.87
CA ASP A 37 10.15 6.57 13.69
C ASP A 37 10.92 5.49 14.47
N ASN A 38 12.20 5.38 14.14
CA ASN A 38 13.21 4.47 14.68
C ASN A 38 14.30 5.21 15.45
N ARG A 39 14.13 6.51 15.73
CA ARG A 39 15.08 7.27 16.55
C ARG A 39 15.16 6.66 17.96
N THR A 40 16.25 6.95 18.65
CA THR A 40 16.50 6.44 20.01
C THR A 40 15.29 6.69 20.92
N MET A 41 14.87 5.65 21.64
CA MET A 41 13.70 5.61 22.54
C MET A 41 12.31 5.59 21.86
N ASN A 42 12.24 5.60 20.53
CA ASN A 42 10.99 5.37 19.80
C ASN A 42 10.94 3.94 19.26
N VAL A 43 9.78 3.31 19.37
CA VAL A 43 9.50 1.98 18.84
C VAL A 43 8.25 2.08 17.98
N THR A 44 8.42 1.92 16.67
CA THR A 44 7.30 1.88 15.74
C THR A 44 6.98 0.44 15.35
N LEU A 45 5.81 -0.05 15.79
CA LEU A 45 5.23 -1.32 15.37
C LEU A 45 4.33 -1.09 14.16
N LEU A 46 4.56 -1.88 13.11
CA LEU A 46 3.74 -1.88 11.91
C LEU A 46 3.05 -3.23 11.80
N THR A 47 1.73 -3.21 11.66
CA THR A 47 0.90 -4.40 11.49
C THR A 47 0.18 -4.35 10.15
N VAL A 48 0.21 -5.46 9.41
CA VAL A 48 -0.60 -5.69 8.21
C VAL A 48 -1.31 -7.04 8.35
N THR A 49 -2.60 -7.05 8.06
CA THR A 49 -3.45 -8.23 8.08
C THR A 49 -4.03 -8.46 6.70
N ASN A 50 -3.95 -9.71 6.24
CA ASN A 50 -4.71 -10.20 5.11
C ASN A 50 -6.08 -10.66 5.60
N THR A 51 -7.16 -9.99 5.17
CA THR A 51 -8.54 -10.35 5.55
C THR A 51 -9.20 -11.33 4.58
N ASN A 52 -8.49 -11.77 3.53
CA ASN A 52 -9.00 -12.78 2.63
C ASN A 52 -9.02 -14.14 3.34
N SER A 53 -10.19 -14.81 3.33
CA SER A 53 -10.43 -16.11 3.96
C SER A 53 -10.39 -17.28 2.99
N ASP A 54 -9.92 -17.09 1.75
CA ASP A 54 -9.84 -18.14 0.74
C ASP A 54 -8.66 -19.10 0.97
N PHE A 55 -8.93 -20.19 1.69
CA PHE A 55 -8.01 -21.31 1.91
C PHE A 55 -8.07 -22.38 0.81
N THR A 56 -8.57 -22.07 -0.39
CA THR A 56 -8.55 -23.03 -1.51
C THR A 56 -7.09 -23.30 -1.94
N PRO A 57 -6.64 -24.56 -1.97
CA PRO A 57 -5.28 -24.88 -2.39
C PRO A 57 -4.99 -24.46 -3.83
N ASN A 58 -3.84 -23.82 -4.07
CA ASN A 58 -3.35 -23.39 -5.38
C ASN A 58 -1.91 -23.87 -5.61
N GLY A 59 -1.72 -25.19 -5.64
CA GLY A 59 -0.46 -25.87 -5.94
C GLY A 59 0.63 -25.73 -4.86
N THR A 60 1.08 -24.51 -4.62
CA THR A 60 2.19 -24.16 -3.70
C THR A 60 1.76 -23.30 -2.52
N GLY A 61 0.46 -23.06 -2.35
CA GLY A 61 -0.10 -22.22 -1.29
C GLY A 61 -1.63 -22.18 -1.36
N PHE A 62 -2.24 -21.10 -0.87
CA PHE A 62 -3.68 -20.87 -0.94
C PHE A 62 -4.01 -19.75 -1.93
N ASN A 63 -5.20 -19.77 -2.51
CA ASN A 63 -5.65 -18.75 -3.44
C ASN A 63 -5.79 -17.36 -2.78
N GLY A 64 -6.11 -17.33 -1.48
CA GLY A 64 -6.12 -16.11 -0.67
C GLY A 64 -4.74 -15.67 -0.16
N SER A 65 -3.66 -16.40 -0.46
CA SER A 65 -2.30 -15.98 -0.11
C SER A 65 -1.85 -14.79 -0.95
N VAL A 66 -1.14 -13.87 -0.32
CA VAL A 66 -0.59 -12.67 -0.97
C VAL A 66 0.83 -12.43 -0.50
N LYS A 67 1.69 -11.96 -1.41
CA LYS A 67 2.98 -11.43 -1.02
C LYS A 67 2.86 -9.93 -0.87
N ILE A 68 3.36 -9.37 0.22
CA ILE A 68 3.35 -7.93 0.49
C ILE A 68 4.76 -7.42 0.36
N GLU A 69 4.95 -6.38 -0.45
CA GLU A 69 6.20 -5.63 -0.49
C GLU A 69 6.04 -4.34 0.30
N PHE A 70 6.90 -4.18 1.30
CA PHE A 70 7.09 -2.97 2.07
C PHE A 70 8.20 -2.15 1.43
N VAL A 71 7.88 -0.92 1.08
CA VAL A 71 8.82 0.05 0.54
C VAL A 71 8.97 1.18 1.54
N TYR A 72 10.15 1.26 2.15
CA TYR A 72 10.51 2.34 3.06
C TYR A 72 11.17 3.46 2.29
N ILE A 73 10.66 4.67 2.48
CA ILE A 73 11.27 5.89 1.93
C ILE A 73 11.80 6.70 3.11
N GLY A 74 13.13 6.70 3.24
CA GLY A 74 13.84 7.34 4.34
C GLY A 74 13.98 8.85 4.13
N LYS A 75 13.71 9.61 5.20
CA LYS A 75 13.99 11.05 5.28
C LYS A 75 15.25 11.35 6.09
N TYR A 76 15.48 10.60 7.18
CA TYR A 76 16.65 10.75 8.03
C TYR A 76 17.36 9.40 8.24
N ALA A 77 18.69 9.42 8.17
CA ALA A 77 19.59 8.33 8.53
C ALA A 77 20.01 8.43 10.00
N GLN A 78 20.84 7.48 10.45
CA GLN A 78 21.39 7.49 11.80
C GLN A 78 22.10 8.81 12.13
N GLY A 79 21.80 9.37 13.30
CA GLY A 79 22.36 10.64 13.76
C GLY A 79 21.72 11.87 13.12
N GLY A 80 20.53 11.74 12.52
CA GLY A 80 19.76 12.86 11.97
C GLY A 80 20.25 13.40 10.63
N ALA A 81 21.12 12.69 9.90
CA ALA A 81 21.54 13.09 8.56
C ALA A 81 20.37 12.96 7.57
N GLU A 82 20.14 13.98 6.73
CA GLU A 82 19.08 13.95 5.72
C GLU A 82 19.40 12.93 4.60
N LEU A 83 18.38 12.19 4.19
CA LEU A 83 18.42 11.25 3.07
C LEU A 83 17.62 11.80 1.90
N ASP A 84 18.13 11.59 0.69
CA ASP A 84 17.42 11.92 -0.55
C ASP A 84 16.43 10.81 -0.93
N CYS A 85 15.36 10.68 -0.14
CA CYS A 85 14.28 9.70 -0.34
C CYS A 85 14.78 8.26 -0.58
N LEU A 86 15.81 7.84 0.16
CA LEU A 86 16.44 6.53 -0.05
C LEU A 86 15.41 5.41 0.14
N GLU A 87 15.32 4.54 -0.87
CA GLU A 87 14.40 3.41 -0.88
C GLU A 87 15.03 2.16 -0.24
N PHE A 88 14.24 1.45 0.57
CA PHE A 88 14.62 0.16 1.12
C PHE A 88 13.41 -0.79 1.15
N ASN A 89 13.55 -1.97 0.52
CA ASN A 89 12.42 -2.87 0.26
C ASN A 89 12.55 -4.19 1.01
N ARG A 90 11.39 -4.73 1.43
CA ARG A 90 11.27 -6.04 2.06
C ARG A 90 9.97 -6.71 1.65
N GLU A 91 9.99 -8.03 1.54
CA GLU A 91 8.81 -8.80 1.16
C GLU A 91 8.44 -9.82 2.23
N HIS A 92 7.14 -10.05 2.42
CA HIS A 92 6.59 -11.10 3.27
C HIS A 92 5.42 -11.80 2.60
N LEU A 93 5.27 -13.10 2.85
CA LEU A 93 4.11 -13.87 2.40
C LEU A 93 3.09 -13.92 3.53
N LEU A 94 1.86 -13.46 3.28
CA LEU A 94 0.73 -13.64 4.17
C LEU A 94 -0.20 -14.71 3.63
N THR A 95 -0.50 -15.71 4.44
CA THR A 95 -1.56 -16.69 4.13
C THR A 95 -2.95 -16.08 4.35
N PRO A 96 -4.05 -16.75 3.96
CA PRO A 96 -5.39 -16.26 4.24
C PRO A 96 -5.59 -16.03 5.74
N ASN A 97 -6.27 -14.94 6.12
CA ASN A 97 -6.47 -14.49 7.51
C ASN A 97 -5.21 -14.26 8.35
N ASP A 98 -4.04 -14.16 7.72
CA ASP A 98 -2.76 -14.01 8.42
C ASP A 98 -2.48 -12.54 8.79
N THR A 99 -1.73 -12.34 9.89
CA THR A 99 -1.33 -11.03 10.40
C THR A 99 0.14 -10.99 10.68
N LEU A 100 0.83 -10.04 10.05
CA LEU A 100 2.23 -9.74 10.31
C LEU A 100 2.34 -8.46 11.12
N THR A 101 3.02 -8.54 12.26
CA THR A 101 3.43 -7.39 13.05
C THR A 101 4.95 -7.37 13.13
N LEU A 102 5.55 -6.23 12.82
CA LEU A 102 7.00 -6.06 12.78
C LEU A 102 7.45 -4.77 13.46
N LEU A 103 8.69 -4.81 13.97
CA LEU A 103 9.41 -3.62 14.43
C LEU A 103 10.08 -2.99 13.22
N THR A 104 9.72 -1.75 12.90
CA THR A 104 10.26 -1.06 11.71
C THR A 104 11.78 -0.85 11.81
N SER A 105 12.34 -0.69 13.02
CA SER A 105 13.79 -0.59 13.26
C SER A 105 14.56 -1.88 12.96
N ALA A 106 13.95 -3.04 13.19
CA ALA A 106 14.54 -4.33 12.81
C ALA A 106 14.35 -4.63 11.32
N HIS A 107 13.24 -4.18 10.76
CA HIS A 107 12.90 -4.44 9.36
C HIS A 107 13.71 -3.56 8.39
N ASN A 108 13.92 -2.29 8.77
CA ASN A 108 14.68 -1.26 8.06
C ASN A 108 15.70 -0.59 9.01
N PRO A 109 16.86 -1.23 9.26
CA PRO A 109 17.84 -0.73 10.24
C PRO A 109 18.65 0.49 9.79
N GLY A 110 18.58 0.86 8.50
CA GLY A 110 19.40 1.94 7.92
C GLY A 110 18.77 3.33 8.02
N GLN A 111 17.51 3.44 8.42
CA GLN A 111 16.75 4.70 8.37
C GLN A 111 16.06 4.98 9.70
N GLU A 112 16.21 6.20 10.20
CA GLU A 112 15.65 6.65 11.48
C GLU A 112 14.21 7.13 11.35
N GLN A 113 13.83 7.76 10.23
CA GLN A 113 12.48 8.27 10.05
C GLN A 113 12.13 8.37 8.57
N GLY A 114 10.85 8.26 8.26
CA GLY A 114 10.33 8.39 6.91
C GLY A 114 8.88 7.93 6.84
N PHE A 115 8.46 7.49 5.65
CA PHE A 115 7.16 6.84 5.46
C PHE A 115 7.34 5.46 4.82
N VAL A 116 6.34 4.61 4.93
CA VAL A 116 6.36 3.29 4.33
C VAL A 116 5.04 3.04 3.64
N TYR A 117 5.08 2.45 2.44
CA TYR A 117 3.89 1.91 1.82
C TYR A 117 4.05 0.42 1.57
N ALA A 118 2.93 -0.29 1.67
CA ALA A 118 2.86 -1.72 1.49
C ALA A 118 1.85 -2.02 0.39
N PHE A 119 2.23 -2.81 -0.61
CA PHE A 119 1.31 -3.19 -1.68
C PHE A 119 1.35 -4.69 -1.97
N ALA A 120 0.23 -5.19 -2.50
CA ALA A 120 0.06 -6.60 -2.79
C ALA A 120 0.73 -7.02 -4.10
N LYS A 121 1.42 -8.16 -4.04
CA LYS A 121 2.04 -8.87 -5.15
C LYS A 121 1.53 -10.30 -5.23
N ASN A 122 1.45 -10.81 -6.45
CA ASN A 122 1.18 -12.21 -6.69
C ASN A 122 2.34 -13.05 -6.12
N PRO A 123 2.08 -14.04 -5.25
CA PRO A 123 3.13 -14.87 -4.65
C PRO A 123 3.98 -15.64 -5.65
N GLN A 124 3.41 -16.04 -6.79
CA GLN A 124 4.04 -16.88 -7.80
C GLN A 124 4.78 -16.05 -8.85
N THR A 125 4.18 -14.95 -9.33
CA THR A 125 4.75 -14.15 -10.42
C THR A 125 5.53 -12.93 -9.94
N GLY A 126 5.34 -12.49 -8.70
CA GLY A 126 5.92 -11.26 -8.17
C GLY A 126 5.33 -9.99 -8.78
N ALA A 127 4.31 -10.06 -9.62
CA ALA A 127 3.67 -8.87 -10.18
C ALA A 127 2.76 -8.19 -9.14
N ALA A 128 2.70 -6.85 -9.14
CA ALA A 128 1.71 -6.12 -8.35
C ALA A 128 0.28 -6.50 -8.78
N ILE A 129 -0.62 -6.70 -7.81
CA ILE A 129 -1.99 -7.14 -8.05
C ILE A 129 -3.00 -6.28 -7.32
N VAL A 130 -4.23 -6.27 -7.85
CA VAL A 130 -5.41 -5.79 -7.13
C VAL A 130 -5.81 -6.87 -6.12
N PHE A 131 -5.59 -6.60 -4.84
CA PHE A 131 -5.86 -7.48 -3.71
C PHE A 131 -6.47 -6.66 -2.56
N ASN A 132 -7.72 -6.24 -2.72
CA ASN A 132 -8.46 -5.34 -1.82
C ASN A 132 -8.84 -5.99 -0.47
N HIS A 133 -7.89 -6.65 0.18
CA HIS A 133 -8.03 -7.41 1.42
C HIS A 133 -6.95 -7.08 2.44
N LEU A 134 -6.07 -6.11 2.17
CA LEU A 134 -5.09 -5.67 3.16
C LEU A 134 -5.70 -4.62 4.06
N ILE A 135 -5.57 -4.83 5.36
CA ILE A 135 -5.75 -3.79 6.37
C ILE A 135 -4.45 -3.63 7.15
N GLY A 136 -4.24 -2.48 7.76
CA GLY A 136 -3.05 -2.27 8.57
C GLY A 136 -3.27 -1.30 9.71
N ASN A 137 -2.23 -1.16 10.50
CA ASN A 137 -2.14 -0.21 11.60
C ASN A 137 -0.68 0.03 11.95
N LEU A 138 -0.40 1.22 12.46
CA LEU A 138 0.90 1.58 12.97
C LEU A 138 0.75 2.14 14.38
N VAL A 139 1.60 1.69 15.29
CA VAL A 139 1.64 2.12 16.68
C VAL A 139 3.05 2.61 16.98
N THR A 140 3.15 3.83 17.50
CA THR A 140 4.42 4.39 17.95
C THR A 140 4.42 4.43 19.48
N LEU A 141 5.45 3.82 20.07
CA LEU A 141 5.70 3.80 21.50
C LEU A 141 6.94 4.63 21.79
N ASN A 142 6.83 5.60 22.70
CA ASN A 142 8.00 6.25 23.27
C ASN A 142 8.31 5.62 24.63
N GLY A 143 9.55 5.15 24.78
CA GLY A 143 10.05 4.45 25.96
C GLY A 143 10.06 5.30 27.24
N LEU A 144 9.88 6.62 27.11
CA LEU A 144 9.80 7.53 28.26
C LEU A 144 8.36 7.74 28.77
N TRP A 145 7.33 7.50 27.95
CA TRP A 145 5.95 7.93 28.25
C TRP A 145 4.83 6.88 28.10
N SER A 146 5.11 5.67 27.60
CA SER A 146 4.11 4.60 27.37
C SER A 146 3.02 4.99 26.32
N LEU A 147 3.12 4.40 25.11
CA LEU A 147 2.14 4.45 24.00
C LEU A 147 1.69 5.87 23.60
N ASP A 148 2.39 6.47 22.63
CA ASP A 148 2.14 7.86 22.21
C ASP A 148 0.94 7.99 21.27
N TYR A 149 0.84 7.14 20.24
CA TYR A 149 -0.30 7.15 19.31
C TYR A 149 -0.38 5.89 18.44
N SER A 150 -1.55 5.69 17.84
CA SER A 150 -1.79 4.72 16.79
C SER A 150 -2.49 5.38 15.61
N MET A 151 -2.15 4.96 14.39
CA MET A 151 -2.76 5.43 13.16
C MET A 151 -3.13 4.26 12.23
N ASN A 152 -4.25 4.41 11.54
CA ASN A 152 -4.59 3.52 10.42
C ASN A 152 -3.91 4.07 9.15
N PRO A 153 -3.45 3.18 8.26
CA PRO A 153 -2.90 3.61 6.97
C PRO A 153 -3.97 4.25 6.11
N VAL A 154 -3.52 5.11 5.20
CA VAL A 154 -4.34 5.53 4.06
C VAL A 154 -4.40 4.35 3.10
N SER A 155 -5.61 3.83 2.90
CA SER A 155 -5.86 2.64 2.11
C SER A 155 -6.34 3.00 0.71
N PHE A 156 -5.72 2.39 -0.30
CA PHE A 156 -6.07 2.58 -1.71
C PHE A 156 -6.63 1.28 -2.30
N LEU A 157 -7.84 1.38 -2.85
CA LEU A 157 -8.44 0.30 -3.61
C LEU A 157 -7.78 0.19 -4.98
N GLY A 158 -7.45 -1.04 -5.37
CA GLY A 158 -7.10 -1.34 -6.74
C GLY A 158 -8.34 -1.42 -7.61
N HIS A 159 -8.26 -0.87 -8.82
CA HIS A 159 -9.25 -1.06 -9.87
C HIS A 159 -8.61 -1.84 -11.00
N ARG A 160 -9.25 -2.96 -11.36
CA ARG A 160 -8.85 -3.73 -12.53
C ARG A 160 -9.53 -3.09 -13.75
N PHE A 161 -8.87 -2.12 -14.38
CA PHE A 161 -9.29 -1.68 -15.71
C PHE A 161 -9.10 -2.87 -16.66
N ARG A 162 -10.18 -3.58 -16.96
CA ARG A 162 -10.20 -4.42 -18.15
C ARG A 162 -10.18 -3.47 -19.34
N CYS A 163 -9.03 -3.30 -19.97
CA CYS A 163 -9.02 -2.84 -21.35
C CYS A 163 -9.79 -3.87 -22.16
N ARG A 164 -11.08 -3.60 -22.44
CA ARG A 164 -11.85 -4.39 -23.39
C ARG A 164 -11.20 -4.14 -24.74
N HIS A 165 -10.38 -5.09 -25.21
CA HIS A 165 -9.97 -5.10 -26.60
C HIS A 165 -11.24 -5.28 -27.45
N GLY A 166 -11.59 -4.25 -28.22
CA GLY A 166 -12.66 -4.27 -29.22
C GLY A 166 -13.99 -3.67 -28.76
N ASP A 167 -14.36 -2.58 -29.44
CA ASP A 167 -15.61 -1.80 -29.38
C ASP A 167 -15.91 -1.04 -28.08
N GLN A 168 -15.52 0.24 -28.06
CA GLN A 168 -16.46 1.36 -28.25
C GLN A 168 -15.70 2.68 -28.26
N THR A 169 -15.85 3.44 -29.35
CA THR A 169 -15.45 4.84 -29.49
C THR A 169 -16.06 5.66 -28.34
N PRO A 170 -15.28 6.39 -27.52
CA PRO A 170 -15.85 7.16 -26.44
C PRO A 170 -16.53 8.42 -27.00
N THR A 171 -17.85 8.42 -27.06
CA THR A 171 -18.63 9.66 -27.07
C THR A 171 -18.53 10.26 -25.68
N ALA A 172 -17.53 11.10 -25.47
CA ALA A 172 -17.34 11.83 -24.22
C ALA A 172 -18.44 12.90 -24.08
N THR A 173 -19.37 12.67 -23.16
CA THR A 173 -20.08 13.77 -22.48
C THR A 173 -19.60 13.78 -21.03
N ALA A 174 -18.41 14.35 -20.82
CA ALA A 174 -17.93 14.68 -19.49
C ALA A 174 -18.39 16.10 -19.16
N THR A 175 -19.41 16.22 -18.30
CA THR A 175 -19.74 17.48 -17.62
C THR A 175 -18.65 17.74 -16.59
N ALA A 176 -17.61 18.47 -16.99
CA ALA A 176 -16.58 18.95 -16.08
C ALA A 176 -17.03 20.25 -15.44
N THR A 177 -17.44 20.21 -14.16
CA THR A 177 -17.57 21.41 -13.34
C THR A 177 -16.17 21.75 -12.80
N SER A 178 -15.40 22.53 -13.55
CA SER A 178 -14.11 23.06 -13.10
C SER A 178 -14.32 24.32 -12.28
N THR A 179 -14.29 24.22 -10.96
CA THR A 179 -14.11 25.40 -10.08
C THR A 179 -12.64 25.78 -10.10
N ALA A 180 -12.27 26.67 -11.03
CA ALA A 180 -10.93 27.23 -11.13
C ALA A 180 -10.73 28.31 -10.06
N TRP A 181 -9.79 28.07 -9.14
CA TRP A 181 -9.17 29.13 -8.34
C TRP A 181 -8.09 29.79 -9.20
N SER A 182 -8.33 31.02 -9.65
CA SER A 182 -7.35 31.84 -10.37
C SER A 182 -7.25 33.19 -9.67
N THR A 183 -6.15 33.36 -8.92
CA THR A 183 -5.68 34.64 -8.42
C THR A 183 -5.14 35.51 -9.57
N ARG A 184 -5.34 36.82 -9.38
CA ARG A 184 -4.52 37.94 -9.89
C ARG A 184 -4.85 38.61 -11.25
N THR A 185 -5.31 39.84 -11.05
CA THR A 185 -4.82 41.12 -11.62
C THR A 185 -5.36 41.57 -12.97
N SER A 186 -6.09 42.67 -12.86
CA SER A 186 -6.39 43.67 -13.87
C SER A 186 -5.22 44.02 -14.79
N ARG A 187 -5.44 44.03 -16.11
CA ARG A 187 -5.28 45.24 -16.97
C ARG A 187 -5.58 44.99 -18.46
N THR A 188 -6.39 45.90 -19.00
CA THR A 188 -6.37 46.48 -20.37
C THR A 188 -6.64 45.63 -21.63
N ARG A 189 -7.79 45.94 -22.23
CA ARG A 189 -8.08 46.13 -23.68
C ARG A 189 -6.87 45.99 -24.63
N SER A 190 -7.00 45.11 -25.63
CA SER A 190 -6.60 45.41 -27.00
C SER A 190 -7.33 44.48 -27.99
N THR A 191 -7.97 45.11 -28.96
CA THR A 191 -8.75 44.56 -30.07
C THR A 191 -7.92 43.73 -31.03
N SER A 192 -8.45 42.58 -31.43
CA SER A 192 -7.98 41.81 -32.57
C SER A 192 -8.32 42.53 -33.89
N ARG A 193 -7.32 42.68 -34.76
CA ARG A 193 -7.54 42.76 -36.21
C ARG A 193 -6.53 41.85 -36.91
N ALA A 194 -7.09 40.97 -37.72
CA ALA A 194 -6.43 40.05 -38.60
C ALA A 194 -5.56 40.77 -39.63
N SER A 195 -4.44 40.14 -40.01
CA SER A 195 -3.82 40.34 -41.32
C SER A 195 -3.16 39.06 -41.77
N TRP A 196 -3.66 38.53 -42.88
CA TRP A 196 -3.15 37.38 -43.61
C TRP A 196 -1.99 37.82 -44.49
N VAL A 197 -0.79 37.23 -44.32
CA VAL A 197 0.22 37.22 -45.39
C VAL A 197 0.90 35.84 -45.47
N ARG A 198 0.35 35.06 -46.40
CA ARG A 198 0.97 34.17 -47.40
C ARG A 198 2.33 33.50 -47.09
N ALA A 199 2.30 32.17 -47.12
CA ALA A 199 3.45 31.27 -47.13
C ALA A 199 4.31 31.36 -48.40
N VAL A 200 5.63 31.18 -48.26
CA VAL A 200 6.56 30.72 -49.30
C VAL A 200 7.53 29.72 -48.66
N PRO A 201 7.60 28.46 -49.12
CA PRO A 201 8.66 27.55 -48.72
C PRO A 201 9.71 27.34 -49.84
N SER A 202 10.91 26.97 -49.38
CA SER A 202 12.02 26.31 -50.09
C SER A 202 12.99 27.19 -50.90
N ARG A 203 14.26 27.20 -50.52
CA ARG A 203 15.24 26.17 -50.94
C ARG A 203 16.50 26.23 -50.07
N ALA A 204 17.04 25.05 -49.83
CA ALA A 204 18.35 24.83 -49.24
C ALA A 204 19.46 25.02 -50.27
N SER A 205 20.53 25.71 -49.87
CA SER A 205 21.95 25.44 -50.11
C SER A 205 22.75 26.63 -49.64
#